data_AF-A0A284RWN9-F1
#
_entry.id   AF-A0A284RWN9-F1
#
_cell.length_a   1.000
_cell.length_b   1.000
_cell.length_c   1.000
_cell.angle_alpha   90.00
_cell.angle_beta   90.00
_cell.angle_gamma   90.00
#
_symmetry.space_group_name_H-M   'P 1'
#
loop_
_entity.id
_entity.type
_entity.pdbx_description
1 polymer ?
#
loop_
_entity_poly.entity_id
_entity_poly.type
_entity_poly.pdbx_seq_one_letter_code
_entity_poly.pdbx_strand_id
1 'polypeptide(L)'
;MTEYPSLFTDSEMQKWGLECGIGWEGLIRQICDELKGKDVAFTQIKEIFGKLRIYVGKADRETRRYLEDMEKKSGKVCEKCGRTGDLAVSNGWLFATCEECAKERGREFRWLEDVQKEQSR
;
A
#
# COMPACT_ATOMS: atom_id res chain seq x y z
N MET A 1 -15.03 -5.19 0.83
CA MET A 1 -15.16 -3.76 1.21
C MET A 1 -16.52 -3.41 1.79
N THR A 2 -17.63 -3.92 1.23
CA THR A 2 -18.99 -3.72 1.75
C THR A 2 -19.20 -4.21 3.20
N GLU A 3 -18.32 -5.07 3.69
CA GLU A 3 -18.29 -5.59 5.07
C GLU A 3 -17.86 -4.56 6.12
N TYR A 4 -17.32 -3.41 5.69
CA TYR A 4 -16.79 -2.36 6.57
C TYR A 4 -17.40 -0.98 6.26
N PRO A 5 -18.74 -0.85 6.18
CA PRO A 5 -19.38 0.35 5.62
C PRO A 5 -18.98 1.63 6.36
N SER A 6 -18.76 1.58 7.68
CA SER A 6 -18.35 2.72 8.50
C SER A 6 -16.98 3.30 8.13
N LEU A 7 -16.07 2.48 7.59
CA LEU A 7 -14.73 2.93 7.21
C LEU A 7 -14.71 3.66 5.85
N PHE A 8 -15.75 3.49 5.03
CA PHE A 8 -15.84 4.01 3.66
C PHE A 8 -16.96 5.05 3.48
N THR A 9 -17.41 5.70 4.57
CA THR A 9 -18.50 6.68 4.51
C THR A 9 -18.08 8.05 4.02
N ASP A 10 -16.78 8.38 4.04
CA ASP A 10 -16.29 9.69 3.64
C ASP A 10 -16.50 9.95 2.14
N SER A 11 -16.88 11.18 1.79
CA SER A 11 -17.20 11.55 0.41
C SER A 11 -15.98 11.53 -0.51
N GLU A 12 -14.78 11.87 -0.01
CA GLU A 12 -13.57 11.80 -0.84
C GLU A 12 -13.19 10.34 -1.12
N MET A 13 -13.34 9.47 -0.11
CA MET A 13 -13.11 8.03 -0.29
C MET A 13 -14.07 7.43 -1.33
N GLN A 14 -15.35 7.82 -1.30
CA GLN A 14 -16.34 7.36 -2.29
C GLN A 14 -16.07 7.89 -3.71
N LYS A 15 -15.54 9.12 -3.81
CA LYS A 15 -15.22 9.76 -5.08
C LYS A 15 -14.03 9.10 -5.79
N TRP A 16 -12.94 8.83 -5.07
CA TRP A 16 -11.71 8.32 -5.66
C TRP A 16 -11.66 6.78 -5.71
N GLY A 17 -12.28 6.11 -4.75
CA GLY A 17 -12.17 4.66 -4.61
C GLY A 17 -10.74 4.22 -4.29
N LEU A 18 -10.38 3.00 -4.69
CA LEU A 18 -9.05 2.44 -4.45
C LEU A 18 -8.11 2.77 -5.60
N GLU A 19 -7.16 3.66 -5.34
CA GLU A 19 -6.15 4.09 -6.30
C GLU A 19 -4.84 3.31 -6.08
N CYS A 20 -4.94 1.98 -5.97
CA CYS A 20 -3.82 1.11 -5.64
C CYS A 20 -3.94 -0.28 -6.28
N GLY A 21 -2.85 -1.05 -6.27
CA GLY A 21 -2.83 -2.38 -6.87
C GLY A 21 -3.68 -3.41 -6.11
N ILE A 22 -4.35 -4.31 -6.86
CA ILE A 22 -5.25 -5.35 -6.32
C ILE A 22 -4.54 -6.32 -5.38
N GLY A 23 -3.22 -6.51 -5.53
CA GLY A 23 -2.41 -7.34 -4.65
C GLY A 23 -2.42 -6.89 -3.19
N TRP A 24 -2.76 -5.63 -2.93
CA TRP A 24 -2.87 -5.11 -1.56
C TRP A 24 -4.26 -5.27 -0.93
N GLU A 25 -5.24 -5.91 -1.60
CA GLU A 25 -6.57 -6.14 -1.01
C GLU A 25 -6.47 -6.85 0.35
N GLY A 26 -5.60 -7.86 0.47
CA GLY A 26 -5.38 -8.57 1.74
C GLY A 26 -4.88 -7.67 2.87
N LEU A 27 -3.96 -6.73 2.56
CA LEU A 27 -3.48 -5.74 3.55
C LEU A 27 -4.59 -4.77 3.93
N ILE A 28 -5.39 -4.30 2.96
CA ILE A 28 -6.50 -3.38 3.20
C ILE A 28 -7.55 -4.05 4.10
N ARG A 29 -7.87 -5.33 3.88
CA ARG A 29 -8.78 -6.10 4.74
C ARG A 29 -8.23 -6.23 6.17
N GLN A 30 -6.95 -6.56 6.31
CA GLN A 30 -6.28 -6.62 7.62
C GLN A 30 -6.36 -5.26 8.35
N ILE A 31 -6.23 -4.15 7.63
CA ILE A 31 -6.40 -2.81 8.22
C ILE A 31 -7.85 -2.57 8.61
N CYS A 32 -8.81 -2.94 7.75
CA CYS A 32 -10.23 -2.79 8.05
C CYS A 32 -10.65 -3.58 9.30
N ASP A 33 -10.13 -4.80 9.47
CA ASP A 33 -10.39 -5.62 10.65
C ASP A 33 -9.86 -4.98 11.94
N GLU A 34 -8.63 -4.46 11.91
CA GLU A 34 -8.01 -3.78 13.06
C GLU A 34 -8.75 -2.50 13.46
N LEU A 35 -9.26 -1.77 12.46
CA LEU A 35 -9.96 -0.49 12.67
C LEU A 35 -11.46 -0.66 12.87
N LYS A 36 -11.98 -1.88 12.82
CA LYS A 36 -13.41 -2.16 12.95
C LYS A 36 -13.92 -1.70 14.31
N GLY A 37 -14.95 -0.86 14.30
CA GLY A 37 -15.57 -0.32 15.52
C GLY A 37 -14.85 0.92 16.10
N LYS A 38 -13.74 1.36 15.52
CA LYS A 38 -13.12 2.66 15.86
C LYS A 38 -13.86 3.80 15.16
N ASP A 39 -13.89 4.98 15.78
CA ASP A 39 -14.40 6.22 15.17
C ASP A 39 -13.37 6.78 14.17
N VAL A 40 -13.22 6.06 13.05
CA VAL A 40 -12.27 6.36 11.98
C VAL A 40 -12.98 6.16 10.63
N ALA A 41 -12.68 7.03 9.67
CA ALA A 41 -13.12 6.89 8.29
C ALA A 41 -11.95 7.17 7.36
N PHE A 42 -11.78 6.33 6.34
CA PHE A 42 -10.81 6.55 5.27
C PHE A 42 -11.26 7.74 4.43
N THR A 43 -10.31 8.60 4.06
CA THR A 43 -10.53 9.70 3.12
C THR A 43 -9.88 9.42 1.78
N GLN A 44 -8.81 8.62 1.74
CA GLN A 44 -8.15 8.18 0.51
C GLN A 44 -7.32 6.91 0.74
N ILE A 45 -7.28 6.02 -0.24
CA ILE A 45 -6.41 4.84 -0.26
C ILE A 45 -5.71 4.81 -1.61
N LYS A 46 -4.38 4.95 -1.61
CA LYS A 46 -3.61 5.11 -2.84
C LYS A 46 -2.20 4.55 -2.76
N GLU A 47 -1.63 4.26 -3.93
CA GLU A 47 -0.21 4.03 -4.08
C GLU A 47 0.56 5.37 -4.01
N ILE A 48 1.64 5.38 -3.23
CA ILE A 48 2.64 6.46 -3.18
C ILE A 48 4.03 5.84 -2.97
N PHE A 49 4.96 6.09 -3.90
CA PHE A 49 6.35 5.62 -3.89
C PHE A 49 6.50 4.09 -3.72
N GLY A 50 5.66 3.33 -4.43
CA GLY A 50 5.61 1.87 -4.40
C GLY A 50 5.01 1.31 -3.12
N LYS A 51 4.25 2.11 -2.35
CA LYS A 51 3.65 1.70 -1.08
C LYS A 51 2.18 2.10 -1.00
N LEU A 52 1.40 1.33 -0.25
CA LEU A 52 0.03 1.64 0.12
C LEU A 52 0.01 2.71 1.20
N ARG A 53 -0.62 3.85 0.91
CA ARG A 53 -0.90 4.89 1.90
C ARG A 53 -2.41 5.04 2.09
N ILE A 54 -2.83 5.08 3.36
CA ILE A 54 -4.21 5.27 3.77
C ILE A 54 -4.31 6.56 4.57
N TYR A 55 -5.12 7.49 4.08
CA TYR A 55 -5.48 8.71 4.76
C TYR A 55 -6.80 8.51 5.51
N VAL A 56 -6.89 9.09 6.71
CA VAL A 56 -8.05 9.04 7.59
C VAL A 56 -8.40 10.44 8.08
N GLY A 57 -9.68 10.72 8.29
CA GLY A 57 -10.14 12.04 8.75
C GLY A 57 -9.76 12.31 10.21
N LYS A 58 -10.28 11.48 11.13
CA LYS A 58 -9.91 11.49 12.56
C LYS A 58 -9.21 10.19 12.88
N ALA A 59 -8.17 10.24 13.71
CA ALA A 59 -7.47 9.08 14.24
C ALA A 59 -6.72 9.44 15.52
N ASP A 60 -6.58 8.49 16.44
CA ASP A 60 -5.67 8.59 17.57
C ASP A 60 -4.21 8.32 17.13
N ARG A 61 -3.27 8.43 18.07
CA ARG A 61 -1.84 8.20 17.79
C ARG A 61 -1.53 6.73 17.46
N GLU A 62 -2.24 5.80 18.08
CA GLU A 62 -2.05 4.37 17.89
C GLU A 62 -2.46 3.95 16.47
N THR A 63 -3.63 4.41 16.03
CA THR A 63 -4.15 4.19 14.68
C THR A 63 -3.21 4.75 13.62
N ARG A 64 -2.68 5.97 13.80
CA ARG A 64 -1.70 6.54 12.87
C ARG A 64 -0.44 5.68 12.78
N ARG A 65 0.10 5.27 13.93
CA ARG A 65 1.29 4.41 13.98
C ARG A 65 1.05 3.06 13.29
N TYR A 66 -0.12 2.46 13.52
CA TYR A 66 -0.49 1.21 12.85
C TYR A 66 -0.56 1.38 11.32
N LEU A 67 -1.17 2.47 10.83
CA LEU A 67 -1.21 2.77 9.40
C LEU A 67 0.19 3.00 8.81
N GLU A 68 1.08 3.70 9.52
CA GLU A 68 2.48 3.87 9.11
C GLU A 68 3.24 2.54 9.01
N ASP A 69 3.00 1.61 9.95
CA ASP A 69 3.62 0.29 9.92
C ASP A 69 3.06 -0.57 8.79
N MET A 70 1.77 -0.43 8.47
CA MET A 70 1.15 -1.08 7.32
C MET A 70 1.61 -0.50 5.97
N GLU A 71 1.87 0.82 5.90
CA GLU A 71 2.52 1.44 4.74
C GLU A 71 3.92 0.84 4.52
N LYS A 72 4.73 0.68 5.57
CA LYS A 72 6.04 0.01 5.46
C LYS A 72 5.89 -1.44 5.00
N LYS A 73 4.94 -2.18 5.58
CA LYS A 73 4.65 -3.58 5.24
C LYS A 73 4.25 -3.73 3.78
N SER A 74 3.49 -2.79 3.23
CA SER A 74 3.05 -2.84 1.83
C SER A 74 4.21 -2.80 0.83
N GLY A 75 5.32 -2.16 1.17
CA GLY A 75 6.55 -2.17 0.36
C GLY A 75 7.22 -3.55 0.26
N LYS A 76 6.78 -4.52 1.07
CA LYS A 76 7.23 -5.92 1.05
C LYS A 76 6.15 -6.87 0.48
N VAL A 77 5.10 -6.33 -0.13
CA VAL A 77 3.99 -7.09 -0.73
C VAL A 77 3.78 -6.63 -2.15
N CYS A 78 3.77 -7.55 -3.11
CA CYS A 78 3.57 -7.23 -4.51
C CYS A 78 2.20 -6.57 -4.74
N GLU A 79 2.21 -5.35 -5.28
CA GLU A 79 0.99 -4.57 -5.59
C GLU A 79 0.08 -5.27 -6.61
N LYS A 80 0.64 -6.17 -7.44
CA LYS A 80 -0.10 -6.89 -8.49
C LYS A 80 -0.76 -8.16 -7.99
N CYS A 81 -0.04 -8.98 -7.22
CA CYS A 81 -0.47 -10.35 -6.89
C CYS A 81 -0.59 -10.65 -5.38
N GLY A 82 -0.12 -9.76 -4.51
CA GLY A 82 -0.24 -9.90 -3.05
C GLY A 82 0.74 -10.88 -2.40
N ARG A 83 1.62 -11.54 -3.17
CA ARG A 83 2.72 -12.33 -2.62
C ARG A 83 3.82 -11.44 -2.03
N THR A 84 4.70 -12.04 -1.26
CA THR A 84 5.93 -11.39 -0.80
C THR A 84 6.70 -10.83 -1.99
N GLY A 85 7.16 -9.60 -1.85
CA GLY A 85 7.97 -8.91 -2.84
C GLY A 85 8.80 -7.83 -2.17
N ASP A 86 9.42 -6.98 -2.98
CA ASP A 86 10.27 -5.90 -2.52
C ASP A 86 10.08 -4.66 -3.39
N LEU A 87 10.60 -3.53 -2.91
CA LEU A 87 10.65 -2.31 -3.69
C LEU A 87 11.68 -2.46 -4.81
N ALA A 88 11.25 -2.18 -6.03
CA ALA A 88 12.09 -2.12 -7.20
C ALA A 88 11.85 -0.81 -7.97
N VAL A 89 12.91 -0.33 -8.61
CA VAL A 89 12.88 0.82 -9.49
C VAL A 89 12.79 0.34 -10.93
N SER A 90 11.85 0.89 -11.69
CA SER A 90 11.78 0.72 -13.14
C SER A 90 11.46 2.07 -13.78
N ASN A 91 12.30 2.52 -14.71
CA ASN A 91 12.17 3.81 -15.41
C ASN A 91 11.94 5.01 -14.46
N GLY A 92 12.63 5.04 -13.32
CA GLY A 92 12.54 6.12 -12.33
C GLY A 92 11.33 6.04 -11.38
N TRP A 93 10.47 5.02 -11.53
CA TRP A 93 9.32 4.80 -10.65
C TRP A 93 9.57 3.65 -9.69
N LEU A 94 9.06 3.79 -8.47
CA LEU A 94 9.09 2.74 -7.45
C LEU A 94 7.85 1.85 -7.54
N PHE A 95 8.04 0.55 -7.36
CA PHE A 95 6.99 -0.45 -7.34
C PHE A 95 7.27 -1.45 -6.22
N ALA A 96 6.25 -1.88 -5.49
CA ALA A 96 6.35 -3.12 -4.71
C ALA A 96 6.00 -4.29 -5.61
N THR A 97 6.97 -5.15 -5.94
CA THR A 97 6.76 -6.27 -6.85
C THR A 97 7.52 -7.51 -6.39
N CYS A 98 6.99 -8.70 -6.73
CA CYS A 98 7.73 -9.94 -6.64
C CYS A 98 8.53 -10.19 -7.93
N GLU A 99 9.45 -11.14 -7.90
CA GLU A 99 10.26 -11.51 -9.07
C GLU A 99 9.41 -11.94 -10.26
N GLU A 100 8.37 -12.75 -10.06
CA GLU A 100 7.58 -13.26 -11.18
C GLU A 100 6.84 -12.11 -11.88
N CYS A 101 6.19 -11.23 -11.12
CA CYS A 101 5.49 -10.08 -11.68
C CYS A 101 6.44 -9.04 -12.30
N ALA A 102 7.68 -8.93 -11.80
CA ALA A 102 8.70 -8.09 -12.40
C ALA A 102 9.13 -8.64 -13.78
N LYS A 103 9.40 -9.95 -13.87
CA LYS A 103 9.77 -10.64 -15.12
C LYS A 103 8.66 -10.56 -16.17
N GLU A 104 7.40 -10.70 -15.77
CA GLU A 104 6.24 -10.61 -16.66
C GLU A 104 6.00 -9.21 -17.26
N ARG A 105 6.43 -8.14 -16.58
CA ARG A 105 6.07 -6.76 -16.97
C ARG A 105 6.81 -6.26 -18.21
N GLY A 106 7.79 -7.01 -18.74
CA GLY A 106 8.57 -6.61 -19.92
C GLY A 106 9.36 -5.31 -19.70
N ARG A 107 9.65 -4.96 -18.44
CA ARG A 107 10.43 -3.80 -18.04
C ARG A 107 11.64 -4.27 -17.25
N GLU A 108 12.72 -3.49 -17.31
CA GLU A 108 13.86 -3.72 -16.43
C GLU A 108 13.55 -3.21 -15.03
N PHE A 109 13.76 -4.06 -14.03
CA PHE A 109 13.61 -3.74 -12.62
C PHE A 109 14.96 -3.86 -11.93
N ARG A 110 15.29 -2.87 -11.09
CA ARG A 110 16.44 -2.91 -10.19
C ARG A 110 15.94 -2.82 -8.75
N TRP A 111 16.33 -3.77 -7.92
CA TRP A 111 15.88 -3.79 -6.52
C TRP A 111 16.42 -2.58 -5.76
N LEU A 112 15.56 -1.91 -5.01
CA LEU A 112 15.90 -0.64 -4.36
C LEU A 112 17.06 -0.79 -3.36
N GLU A 113 17.10 -1.92 -2.66
CA GLU A 113 18.17 -2.21 -1.69
C GLU A 113 19.55 -2.27 -2.36
N ASP A 114 19.63 -2.80 -3.58
CA ASP A 114 20.88 -2.87 -4.33
C ASP A 114 21.30 -1.49 -4.86
N VAL A 115 20.33 -0.72 -5.38
CA VAL A 115 20.55 0.67 -5.83
C VAL A 115 21.05 1.55 -4.67
N GLN A 116 20.52 1.38 -3.46
CA GLN A 116 20.94 2.15 -2.28
C GLN A 116 22.36 1.77 -1.81
N LYS A 117 22.74 0.49 -1.89
CA LYS A 117 24.10 0.03 -1.55
C LYS A 117 25.14 0.60 -2.51
N GLU A 118 24.82 0.69 -3.80
CA GLU A 118 25.72 1.25 -4.82
C GLU A 118 26.00 2.74 -4.59
N GLN A 119 24.99 3.51 -4.16
CA GLN A 119 25.13 4.96 -3.90
C GLN A 119 25.83 5.29 -2.57
N SER A 120 25.98 4.31 -1.69
CA SER A 120 26.63 4.46 -0.39
C SER A 120 28.14 4.10 -0.44
N ARG A 121 28.67 3.77 -1.61
CA ARG A 121 30.07 3.48 -1.88
C ARG A 121 30.74 4.67 -2.55
#